data_AF-A0A961XFN3-F1
#
_entry.id   AF-A0A961XFN3-F1
#
_cell.length_a   1.000
_cell.length_b   1.000
_cell.length_c   1.000
_cell.angle_alpha   90.00
_cell.angle_beta   90.00
_cell.angle_gamma   90.00
#
_symmetry.space_group_name_H-M   'P 1'
#
loop_
_entity.id
_entity.type
_entity.pdbx_description
1 polymer ?
#
loop_
_entity_poly.entity_id
_entity_poly.type
_entity_poly.pdbx_seq_one_letter_code
_entity_poly.pdbx_strand_id
1 'polypeptide(L)'
;MKQENRKPRAIRIEAEAEISEKPATAKPSATKSRKPRSIDSVSRLEILPDTAVNGAIEALDPPLPIPPKRRFSWATVLLAALGGLVSLAAGLAVDQLVRDLFERNSWLGWAAAVLAGLVVLAALAIAVREVAGIMRLRAIHQLRENALSAWSQDDSSAARSIVKQVENLYSSRIDTQAGRTEIARHHDEVLDGRDRIELAERQILLPLDARARAMVMDSAKRVSVVTAVSPRAIVDLAFVLM
;
A
#
# COMPACT_ATOMS: atom_id res chain seq x y z
N MET A 1 39.69 -22.41 -55.38
CA MET A 1 40.05 -23.55 -54.49
C MET A 1 40.16 -23.05 -53.06
N LYS A 2 39.76 -23.92 -52.11
CA LYS A 2 39.47 -23.69 -50.68
C LYS A 2 40.49 -22.87 -49.89
N GLN A 3 39.99 -21.94 -49.05
CA GLN A 3 40.72 -21.39 -47.91
C GLN A 3 40.49 -22.28 -46.68
N GLU A 4 41.57 -22.71 -46.02
CA GLU A 4 41.51 -23.42 -44.74
C GLU A 4 42.29 -22.64 -43.68
N ASN A 5 41.57 -22.23 -42.64
CA ASN A 5 41.98 -21.35 -41.56
C ASN A 5 42.65 -22.16 -40.44
N ARG A 6 43.96 -21.97 -40.19
CA ARG A 6 44.68 -22.60 -39.06
C ARG A 6 44.79 -21.65 -37.87
N LYS A 7 44.22 -22.07 -36.73
CA LYS A 7 44.31 -21.38 -35.43
C LYS A 7 45.58 -21.79 -34.64
N PRO A 8 46.12 -20.90 -33.78
CA PRO A 8 47.38 -21.09 -33.06
C PRO A 8 47.30 -21.99 -31.81
N ARG A 9 48.44 -22.62 -31.46
CA ARG A 9 48.71 -23.45 -30.27
C ARG A 9 48.98 -22.60 -29.03
N ALA A 10 48.38 -22.95 -27.89
CA ALA A 10 48.77 -22.45 -26.58
C ALA A 10 49.72 -23.44 -25.88
N ILE A 11 50.69 -22.88 -25.16
CA ILE A 11 51.74 -23.57 -24.38
C ILE A 11 51.28 -23.69 -22.92
N ARG A 12 51.57 -24.85 -22.31
CA ARG A 12 51.26 -25.21 -20.92
C ARG A 12 52.46 -24.91 -20.00
N ILE A 13 52.19 -24.49 -18.77
CA ILE A 13 53.17 -24.45 -17.67
C ILE A 13 52.62 -25.34 -16.54
N GLU A 14 53.36 -26.39 -16.19
CA GLU A 14 53.28 -27.17 -14.93
C GLU A 14 54.11 -26.42 -13.85
N ALA A 15 53.54 -26.07 -12.69
CA ALA A 15 53.44 -26.85 -11.44
C ALA A 15 54.76 -26.94 -10.64
N GLU A 16 54.77 -26.39 -9.42
CA GLU A 16 55.76 -26.65 -8.38
C GLU A 16 55.03 -27.07 -7.09
N ALA A 17 55.52 -28.16 -6.49
CA ALA A 17 55.34 -28.68 -5.13
C ALA A 17 53.98 -29.29 -4.73
N GLU A 18 53.89 -30.43 -4.04
CA GLU A 18 54.82 -31.50 -3.67
C GLU A 18 53.93 -32.68 -3.18
N ILE A 19 54.20 -33.90 -3.68
CA ILE A 19 54.27 -35.19 -2.96
C ILE A 19 53.07 -35.56 -2.04
N SER A 20 52.26 -36.59 -2.37
CA SER A 20 52.63 -37.98 -2.08
C SER A 20 51.85 -39.03 -2.90
N GLU A 21 52.65 -39.96 -3.44
CA GLU A 21 52.40 -41.33 -3.94
C GLU A 21 51.34 -42.14 -3.14
N LYS A 22 50.60 -43.15 -3.64
CA LYS A 22 50.74 -44.12 -4.76
C LYS A 22 49.38 -44.87 -4.94
N PRO A 23 49.22 -45.85 -5.87
CA PRO A 23 48.05 -45.91 -6.75
C PRO A 23 47.26 -47.23 -6.61
N ALA A 24 46.14 -47.34 -7.34
CA ALA A 24 45.84 -48.43 -8.28
C ALA A 24 44.34 -48.75 -8.37
N THR A 25 43.86 -48.63 -9.61
CA THR A 25 42.88 -49.50 -10.29
C THR A 25 41.47 -49.66 -9.69
N ALA A 26 40.45 -49.17 -10.41
CA ALA A 26 39.50 -50.02 -11.16
C ALA A 26 38.18 -49.29 -11.49
N LYS A 27 37.87 -49.23 -12.80
CA LYS A 27 36.57 -49.23 -13.52
C LYS A 27 35.33 -48.42 -13.02
N PRO A 28 34.48 -47.96 -13.97
CA PRO A 28 33.43 -46.99 -13.70
C PRO A 28 32.26 -47.62 -12.92
N SER A 29 31.96 -47.08 -11.75
CA SER A 29 30.81 -47.50 -10.94
C SER A 29 29.61 -46.59 -11.16
N ALA A 30 28.61 -47.18 -11.81
CA ALA A 30 27.17 -46.94 -11.72
C ALA A 30 26.67 -45.63 -11.08
N THR A 31 25.87 -44.90 -11.87
CA THR A 31 24.86 -43.94 -11.43
C THR A 31 24.11 -44.43 -10.19
N LYS A 32 24.41 -43.86 -9.02
CA LYS A 32 23.59 -44.06 -7.82
C LYS A 32 22.24 -43.40 -8.06
N SER A 33 21.23 -44.21 -8.37
CA SER A 33 19.82 -43.87 -8.25
C SER A 33 19.58 -43.33 -6.83
N ARG A 34 19.26 -42.04 -6.72
CA ARG A 34 18.84 -41.43 -5.46
C ARG A 34 17.44 -41.95 -5.14
N LYS A 35 17.32 -42.77 -4.09
CA LYS A 35 15.99 -43.14 -3.56
C LYS A 35 15.28 -41.88 -3.07
N PRO A 36 13.96 -41.73 -3.35
CA PRO A 36 13.17 -40.64 -2.82
C PRO A 36 13.13 -40.74 -1.30
N ARG A 37 13.40 -39.63 -0.62
CA ARG A 37 13.32 -39.52 0.83
C ARG A 37 11.84 -39.33 1.17
N SER A 38 11.17 -40.38 1.67
CA SER A 38 9.85 -40.22 2.26
C SER A 38 10.00 -39.31 3.49
N ILE A 39 9.15 -38.29 3.59
CA ILE A 39 9.00 -37.53 4.81
C ILE A 39 8.17 -38.41 5.74
N ASP A 40 8.81 -39.16 6.63
CA ASP A 40 8.11 -39.98 7.65
C ASP A 40 7.44 -39.11 8.75
N SER A 41 7.42 -37.79 8.54
CA SER A 41 6.87 -36.78 9.45
C SER A 41 5.48 -36.29 9.04
N VAL A 42 4.74 -37.03 8.22
CA VAL A 42 3.31 -36.74 7.97
C VAL A 42 2.45 -37.18 9.17
N SER A 43 2.95 -38.12 9.98
CA SER A 43 2.23 -38.69 11.14
C SER A 43 2.22 -37.80 12.40
N ARG A 44 2.80 -36.60 12.33
CA ARG A 44 2.72 -35.56 13.39
C ARG A 44 2.25 -34.24 12.79
N LEU A 45 1.24 -34.30 11.94
CA LEU A 45 0.32 -33.19 11.79
C LEU A 45 -0.70 -33.34 12.91
N GLU A 46 -0.45 -32.64 14.02
CA GLU A 46 -1.49 -32.39 15.00
C GLU A 46 -2.50 -31.48 14.29
N ILE A 47 -3.61 -32.06 13.85
CA ILE A 47 -4.74 -31.32 13.29
C ILE A 47 -5.26 -30.46 14.43
N LEU A 48 -4.77 -29.23 14.49
CA LEU A 48 -5.35 -28.20 15.34
C LEU A 48 -6.84 -28.14 14.98
N PRO A 49 -7.76 -28.23 15.94
CA PRO A 49 -9.17 -28.10 15.66
C PRO A 49 -9.41 -26.75 14.97
N ASP A 50 -10.37 -26.68 14.03
CA ASP A 50 -10.68 -25.43 13.30
C ASP A 50 -10.95 -24.24 14.26
N THR A 51 -11.36 -24.54 15.50
CA THR A 51 -11.52 -23.56 16.59
C THR A 51 -10.22 -22.91 17.06
N ALA A 52 -9.08 -23.61 17.02
CA ALA A 52 -7.78 -23.07 17.38
C ALA A 52 -7.24 -22.12 16.31
N VAL A 53 -7.52 -22.42 15.03
CA VAL A 53 -7.20 -21.53 13.91
C VAL A 53 -8.13 -20.31 13.92
N ASN A 54 -9.43 -20.52 14.09
CA ASN A 54 -10.41 -19.43 14.18
C ASN A 54 -10.16 -18.52 15.39
N GLY A 55 -9.81 -19.09 16.56
CA GLY A 55 -9.44 -18.30 17.74
C GLY A 55 -8.14 -17.50 17.57
N ALA A 56 -7.17 -18.04 16.81
CA ALA A 56 -5.96 -17.30 16.45
C ALA A 56 -6.24 -16.19 15.42
N ILE A 57 -7.20 -16.38 14.52
CA ILE A 57 -7.65 -15.35 13.57
C ILE A 57 -8.47 -14.26 14.29
N GLU A 58 -9.33 -14.63 15.24
CA GLU A 58 -10.12 -13.70 16.06
C GLU A 58 -9.21 -12.89 17.00
N ALA A 59 -8.09 -13.46 17.46
CA ALA A 59 -7.06 -12.74 18.20
C ALA A 59 -6.23 -11.75 17.35
N LEU A 60 -6.25 -11.89 16.02
CA LEU A 60 -5.63 -10.97 15.07
C LEU A 60 -6.58 -9.83 14.65
N ASP A 61 -7.85 -9.90 15.02
CA ASP A 61 -8.79 -8.79 14.80
C ASP A 61 -8.62 -7.80 15.96
N PRO A 62 -7.92 -6.66 15.76
CA PRO A 62 -7.72 -5.71 16.83
C PRO A 62 -9.10 -5.23 17.32
N PRO A 63 -9.35 -5.17 18.64
CA PRO A 63 -10.62 -4.68 19.15
C PRO A 63 -10.90 -3.32 18.53
N LEU A 64 -12.11 -3.17 17.96
CA LEU A 64 -12.52 -1.92 17.32
C LEU A 64 -12.18 -0.75 18.24
N PRO A 65 -11.35 0.22 17.80
CA PRO A 65 -10.96 1.34 18.63
C PRO A 65 -12.22 2.04 19.15
N ILE A 66 -12.45 1.98 20.47
CA ILE A 66 -13.56 2.70 21.08
C ILE A 66 -13.31 4.18 20.80
N PRO A 67 -14.22 4.90 20.13
CA PRO A 67 -13.98 6.29 19.75
C PRO A 67 -13.67 7.08 21.03
N PRO A 68 -12.51 7.75 21.13
CA PRO A 68 -12.17 8.48 22.33
C PRO A 68 -13.25 9.54 22.56
N LYS A 69 -13.79 9.59 23.79
CA LYS A 69 -14.76 10.63 24.18
C LYS A 69 -14.14 11.99 23.84
N ARG A 70 -14.77 12.75 22.93
CA ARG A 70 -14.30 14.09 22.53
C ARG A 70 -14.23 14.98 23.77
N ARG A 71 -13.04 15.14 24.33
CA ARG A 71 -12.78 16.10 25.40
C ARG A 71 -12.37 17.41 24.74
N PHE A 72 -12.98 18.51 25.17
CA PHE A 72 -12.57 19.84 24.78
C PHE A 72 -11.11 20.04 25.24
N SER A 73 -10.18 20.10 24.29
CA SER A 73 -8.77 20.30 24.59
C SER A 73 -8.46 21.79 24.49
N TRP A 74 -8.04 22.40 25.60
CA TRP A 74 -7.52 23.77 25.60
C TRP A 74 -6.37 23.96 24.60
N ALA A 75 -5.61 22.89 24.30
CA ALA A 75 -4.61 22.92 23.25
C ALA A 75 -5.24 23.12 21.86
N THR A 76 -6.39 22.50 21.56
CA THR A 76 -7.11 22.73 20.30
C THR A 76 -7.58 24.18 20.19
N VAL A 77 -8.06 24.79 21.28
CA VAL A 77 -8.44 26.21 21.30
C VAL A 77 -7.21 27.10 21.05
N LEU A 78 -6.11 26.84 21.75
CA LEU A 78 -4.86 27.58 21.57
C LEU A 78 -4.35 27.47 20.12
N LEU A 79 -4.29 26.27 19.56
CA LEU A 79 -3.86 26.06 18.17
C LEU A 79 -4.82 26.72 17.18
N ALA A 80 -6.14 26.67 17.43
CA ALA A 80 -7.12 27.35 16.58
C ALA A 80 -6.96 28.87 16.64
N ALA A 81 -6.78 29.43 17.83
CA ALA A 81 -6.56 30.87 18.03
C ALA A 81 -5.24 31.32 17.40
N LEU A 82 -4.14 30.58 17.62
CA LEU A 82 -2.84 30.86 17.03
C LEU A 82 -2.87 30.75 15.51
N GLY A 83 -3.48 29.69 14.97
CA GLY A 83 -3.67 29.51 13.54
C GLY A 83 -4.53 30.63 12.93
N GLY A 84 -5.59 31.04 13.62
CA GLY A 84 -6.41 32.19 13.24
C GLY A 84 -5.60 33.49 13.21
N LEU A 85 -4.79 33.77 14.25
CA LEU A 85 -3.94 34.95 14.33
C LEU A 85 -2.90 34.98 13.20
N VAL A 86 -2.22 33.86 12.95
CA VAL A 86 -1.25 33.73 11.85
C VAL A 86 -1.93 33.93 10.50
N SER A 87 -3.14 33.38 10.31
CA SER A 87 -3.92 33.57 9.08
C SER A 87 -4.30 35.04 8.86
N LEU A 88 -4.76 35.75 9.91
CA LEU A 88 -5.03 37.18 9.82
C LEU A 88 -3.77 38.00 9.52
N ALA A 89 -2.65 37.70 10.19
CA ALA A 89 -1.39 38.38 9.96
C ALA A 89 -0.89 38.19 8.52
N ALA A 90 -0.96 36.97 7.99
CA ALA A 90 -0.62 36.68 6.60
C ALA A 90 -1.55 37.39 5.62
N GLY A 91 -2.86 37.41 5.90
CA GLY A 91 -3.85 38.14 5.10
C GLY A 91 -3.55 39.64 5.04
N LEU A 92 -3.27 40.26 6.18
CA LEU A 92 -2.87 41.67 6.26
C LEU A 92 -1.54 41.94 5.55
N ALA A 93 -0.56 41.05 5.66
CA ALA A 93 0.73 41.20 4.98
C ALA A 93 0.57 41.15 3.45
N VAL A 94 -0.25 40.23 2.92
CA VAL A 94 -0.56 40.16 1.48
C VAL A 94 -1.31 41.40 1.03
N ASP A 95 -2.28 41.85 1.80
CA ASP A 95 -3.09 43.04 1.51
C ASP A 95 -2.24 44.33 1.52
N GLN A 96 -1.31 44.48 2.47
CA GLN A 96 -0.31 45.55 2.47
C GLN A 96 0.63 45.46 1.27
N LEU A 97 1.17 44.27 0.98
CA LEU A 97 2.03 44.04 -0.16
C LEU A 97 1.36 44.49 -1.47
N VAL A 98 0.10 44.09 -1.70
CA VAL A 98 -0.67 44.48 -2.89
C VAL A 98 -0.80 46.01 -2.99
N ARG A 99 -1.12 46.70 -1.88
CA ARG A 99 -1.18 48.17 -1.85
C ARG A 99 0.17 48.82 -2.17
N ASP A 100 1.24 48.35 -1.54
CA ASP A 100 2.61 48.87 -1.77
C ASP A 100 3.04 48.70 -3.23
N LEU A 101 2.64 47.59 -3.86
CA LEU A 101 2.88 47.33 -5.29
C LEU A 101 2.09 48.30 -6.18
N PHE A 102 0.83 48.61 -5.85
CA PHE A 102 0.03 49.61 -6.57
C PHE A 102 0.60 51.02 -6.47
N GLU A 103 1.10 51.43 -5.31
CA GLU A 103 1.74 52.74 -5.10
C GLU A 103 3.01 52.90 -5.95
N ARG A 104 3.77 51.83 -6.13
CA ARG A 104 5.00 51.82 -6.92
C ARG A 104 4.72 51.80 -8.42
N ASN A 105 3.83 50.90 -8.86
CA ASN A 105 3.49 50.74 -10.27
C ASN A 105 2.16 49.97 -10.44
N SER A 106 1.23 50.52 -11.21
CA SER A 106 -0.12 49.96 -11.36
C SER A 106 -0.15 48.55 -11.95
N TRP A 107 0.74 48.21 -12.89
CA TRP A 107 0.75 46.86 -13.48
C TRP A 107 1.22 45.79 -12.47
N LEU A 108 2.14 46.16 -11.57
CA LEU A 108 2.65 45.31 -10.49
C LEU A 108 1.54 44.98 -9.49
N GLY A 109 0.72 45.97 -9.14
CA GLY A 109 -0.44 45.79 -8.27
C GLY A 109 -1.47 44.82 -8.85
N TRP A 110 -1.80 44.95 -10.14
CA TRP A 110 -2.70 44.01 -10.82
C TRP A 110 -2.13 42.58 -10.86
N ALA A 111 -0.83 42.43 -11.14
CA ALA A 111 -0.18 41.12 -11.11
C ALA A 111 -0.26 40.49 -9.71
N ALA A 112 0.03 41.24 -8.65
CA ALA A 112 -0.07 40.78 -7.27
C ALA A 112 -1.52 40.43 -6.88
N ALA A 113 -2.51 41.23 -7.29
CA ALA A 113 -3.92 40.97 -7.03
C ALA A 113 -4.41 39.67 -7.68
N VAL A 114 -4.02 39.42 -8.94
CA VAL A 114 -4.34 38.16 -9.64
C VAL A 114 -3.71 36.96 -8.93
N LEU A 115 -2.43 37.07 -8.54
CA LEU A 115 -1.75 36.00 -7.81
C LEU A 115 -2.41 35.73 -6.45
N ALA A 116 -2.77 36.77 -5.70
CA ALA A 116 -3.50 36.64 -4.43
C ALA A 116 -4.86 35.93 -4.65
N GLY A 117 -5.60 36.32 -5.68
CA GLY A 117 -6.85 35.67 -6.06
C GLY A 117 -6.68 34.19 -6.40
N LEU A 118 -5.62 33.83 -7.14
CA LEU A 118 -5.29 32.43 -7.45
C LEU A 118 -4.95 31.62 -6.19
N VAL A 119 -4.23 32.21 -5.23
CA VAL A 119 -3.94 31.54 -3.95
C VAL A 119 -5.23 31.23 -3.19
N VAL A 120 -6.16 32.18 -3.11
CA VAL A 120 -7.46 31.97 -2.45
C VAL A 120 -8.27 30.88 -3.16
N LEU A 121 -8.32 30.92 -4.49
CA LEU A 121 -9.05 29.92 -5.28
C LEU A 121 -8.43 28.51 -5.11
N ALA A 122 -7.10 28.40 -5.12
CA ALA A 122 -6.40 27.14 -4.90
C ALA A 122 -6.65 26.61 -3.48
N ALA A 123 -6.59 27.47 -2.46
CA ALA A 123 -6.87 27.11 -1.08
C ALA A 123 -8.31 26.58 -0.92
N LEU A 124 -9.29 27.24 -1.56
CA LEU A 124 -10.68 26.79 -1.56
C LEU A 124 -10.85 25.42 -2.25
N ALA A 125 -10.21 25.23 -3.41
CA ALA A 125 -10.25 23.97 -4.14
C ALA A 125 -9.67 22.81 -3.31
N ILE A 126 -8.54 23.04 -2.63
CA ILE A 126 -7.94 22.07 -1.71
C ILE A 126 -8.90 21.79 -0.56
N ALA A 127 -9.45 22.82 0.10
CA ALA A 127 -10.37 22.65 1.22
C ALA A 127 -11.60 21.81 0.84
N VAL A 128 -12.22 22.08 -0.32
CA VAL A 128 -13.35 21.30 -0.83
C VAL A 128 -12.94 19.85 -1.09
N ARG A 129 -11.75 19.62 -1.67
CA ARG A 129 -11.23 18.27 -1.92
C ARG A 129 -11.03 17.49 -0.63
N GLU A 130 -10.48 18.12 0.40
CA GLU A 130 -10.25 17.47 1.70
C GLU A 130 -11.57 17.18 2.43
N VAL A 131 -12.53 18.11 2.41
CA VAL A 131 -13.87 17.88 2.98
C VAL A 131 -14.58 16.73 2.25
N ALA A 132 -14.52 16.70 0.92
CA ALA A 132 -15.05 15.59 0.13
C ALA A 132 -14.36 14.27 0.48
N GLY A 133 -13.04 14.28 0.70
CA GLY A 133 -12.27 13.13 1.18
C GLY A 133 -12.75 12.62 2.54
N ILE A 134 -12.97 13.51 3.51
CA ILE A 134 -13.49 13.17 4.84
C ILE A 134 -14.91 12.60 4.76
N MET A 135 -15.78 13.22 3.95
CA MET A 135 -17.14 12.72 3.73
C MET A 135 -17.12 11.31 3.11
N ARG A 136 -16.24 11.07 2.14
CA ARG A 136 -16.06 9.75 1.53
C ARG A 136 -15.60 8.72 2.56
N LEU A 137 -14.64 9.07 3.42
CA LEU A 137 -14.17 8.19 4.48
C LEU A 137 -15.32 7.82 5.44
N ARG A 138 -16.12 8.79 5.86
CA ARG A 138 -17.29 8.55 6.72
C ARG A 138 -18.33 7.65 6.05
N ALA A 139 -18.59 7.85 4.76
CA ALA A 139 -19.51 7.01 4.00
C ALA A 139 -19.03 5.56 3.92
N ILE A 140 -17.74 5.33 3.70
CA ILE A 140 -17.14 3.98 3.69
C ILE A 140 -17.25 3.32 5.07
N HIS A 141 -17.00 4.06 6.16
CA HIS A 141 -17.17 3.53 7.52
C HIS A 141 -18.61 3.11 7.80
N GLN A 142 -19.59 3.95 7.43
CA GLN A 142 -21.01 3.60 7.59
C GLN A 142 -21.38 2.36 6.77
N LEU A 143 -20.85 2.24 5.54
CA LEU A 143 -21.08 1.08 4.70
C LEU A 143 -20.52 -0.21 5.34
N ARG A 144 -19.33 -0.13 5.96
CA ARG A 144 -18.73 -1.24 6.71
C ARG A 144 -19.58 -1.66 7.89
N GLU A 145 -20.02 -0.70 8.72
CA GLU A 145 -20.88 -0.98 9.87
C GLU A 145 -22.21 -1.63 9.44
N ASN A 146 -22.84 -1.10 8.39
CA ASN A 146 -24.06 -1.66 7.84
C ASN A 146 -23.83 -3.08 7.28
N ALA A 147 -22.71 -3.33 6.60
CA ALA A 147 -22.33 -4.66 6.09
C ALA A 147 -22.16 -5.68 7.22
N LEU A 148 -21.46 -5.31 8.29
CA LEU A 148 -21.31 -6.17 9.46
C LEU A 148 -22.66 -6.48 10.13
N SER A 149 -23.54 -5.48 10.22
CA SER A 149 -24.87 -5.66 10.79
C SER A 149 -25.79 -6.55 9.94
N ALA A 150 -25.69 -6.45 8.60
CA ALA A 150 -26.44 -7.27 7.66
C ALA A 150 -25.89 -8.71 7.65
N TRP A 151 -24.57 -8.86 7.75
CA TRP A 151 -23.92 -10.16 7.83
C TRP A 151 -24.28 -10.90 9.12
N SER A 152 -24.29 -10.21 10.27
CA SER A 152 -24.62 -10.84 11.56
C SER A 152 -26.08 -11.28 11.65
N GLN A 153 -27.01 -10.50 11.08
CA GLN A 153 -28.44 -10.78 11.06
C GLN A 153 -28.89 -11.66 9.88
N ASP A 154 -27.99 -11.94 8.94
CA ASP A 154 -28.28 -12.64 7.69
C ASP A 154 -29.43 -12.02 6.86
N ASP A 155 -29.49 -10.69 6.85
CA ASP A 155 -30.54 -9.94 6.14
C ASP A 155 -30.19 -9.80 4.65
N SER A 156 -30.83 -10.62 3.80
CA SER A 156 -30.64 -10.62 2.35
C SER A 156 -31.02 -9.29 1.69
N SER A 157 -32.01 -8.57 2.22
CA SER A 157 -32.46 -7.29 1.66
C SER A 157 -31.43 -6.19 1.91
N ALA A 158 -30.90 -6.11 3.14
CA ALA A 158 -29.83 -5.20 3.51
C ALA A 158 -28.55 -5.53 2.75
N ALA A 159 -28.17 -6.81 2.68
CA ALA A 159 -27.01 -7.29 1.93
C ALA A 159 -27.06 -6.86 0.45
N ARG A 160 -28.21 -7.01 -0.22
CA ARG A 160 -28.39 -6.57 -1.61
C ARG A 160 -28.16 -5.07 -1.78
N SER A 161 -28.68 -4.26 -0.87
CA SER A 161 -28.49 -2.80 -0.91
C SER A 161 -27.03 -2.40 -0.73
N ILE A 162 -26.29 -3.14 0.10
CA ILE A 162 -24.88 -2.89 0.43
C ILE A 162 -23.98 -3.28 -0.74
N VAL A 163 -24.21 -4.45 -1.35
CA VAL A 163 -23.49 -4.87 -2.55
C VAL A 163 -23.66 -3.85 -3.68
N LYS A 164 -24.88 -3.36 -3.93
CA LYS A 164 -25.12 -2.31 -4.92
C LYS A 164 -24.37 -1.01 -4.62
N GLN A 165 -24.27 -0.63 -3.34
CA GLN A 165 -23.47 0.53 -2.92
C GLN A 165 -21.97 0.31 -3.17
N VAL A 166 -21.45 -0.89 -2.92
CA VAL A 166 -20.06 -1.26 -3.23
C VAL A 166 -19.81 -1.22 -4.74
N GLU A 167 -20.69 -1.78 -5.56
CA GLU A 167 -20.59 -1.71 -7.02
C GLU A 167 -20.58 -0.28 -7.54
N ASN A 168 -21.46 0.58 -7.00
CA ASN A 168 -21.51 2.00 -7.34
C ASN A 168 -20.25 2.74 -6.91
N LEU A 169 -19.73 2.47 -5.70
CA LEU A 169 -18.51 3.09 -5.18
C LEU A 169 -17.30 2.79 -6.07
N TYR A 170 -17.27 1.62 -6.69
CA TYR A 170 -16.22 1.18 -7.60
C TYR A 170 -16.62 1.22 -9.08
N SER A 171 -17.70 1.92 -9.43
CA SER A 171 -18.24 1.92 -10.79
C SER A 171 -17.32 2.59 -11.82
N SER A 172 -16.60 3.64 -11.42
CA SER A 172 -15.66 4.38 -12.25
C SER A 172 -14.34 3.65 -12.51
N ARG A 173 -14.13 2.51 -11.84
CA ARG A 173 -12.93 1.70 -11.94
C ARG A 173 -13.12 0.59 -12.98
N ILE A 174 -12.30 0.62 -14.04
CA ILE A 174 -12.33 -0.38 -15.10
C ILE A 174 -11.85 -1.73 -14.57
N ASP A 175 -10.90 -1.73 -13.63
CA ASP A 175 -10.33 -2.92 -13.06
C ASP A 175 -11.30 -3.77 -12.21
N THR A 176 -12.42 -3.21 -11.78
CA THR A 176 -13.48 -3.94 -11.06
C THR A 176 -14.57 -4.49 -11.97
N GLN A 177 -14.50 -4.24 -13.29
CA GLN A 177 -15.54 -4.63 -14.25
C GLN A 177 -15.78 -6.15 -14.26
N ALA A 178 -14.72 -6.95 -14.21
CA ALA A 178 -14.82 -8.41 -14.21
C ALA A 178 -15.60 -8.93 -12.99
N GLY A 179 -15.23 -8.46 -11.78
CA GLY A 179 -15.90 -8.83 -10.54
C GLY A 179 -17.36 -8.37 -10.50
N ARG A 180 -17.66 -7.16 -10.98
CA ARG A 180 -19.05 -6.66 -11.11
C ARG A 180 -19.88 -7.48 -12.09
N THR A 181 -19.28 -7.95 -13.18
CA THR A 181 -19.97 -8.81 -14.15
C THR A 181 -20.31 -10.16 -13.54
N GLU A 182 -19.41 -10.71 -12.71
CA GLU A 182 -19.65 -11.97 -12.00
C GLU A 182 -20.77 -11.83 -10.95
N ILE A 183 -20.77 -10.76 -10.16
CA ILE A 183 -21.86 -10.49 -9.20
C ILE A 183 -23.20 -10.31 -9.93
N ALA A 184 -23.20 -9.65 -11.10
CA ALA A 184 -24.40 -9.47 -11.91
C ALA A 184 -24.98 -10.81 -12.41
N ARG A 185 -24.16 -11.85 -12.64
CA ARG A 185 -24.65 -13.19 -13.02
C ARG A 185 -25.46 -13.85 -11.90
N HIS A 186 -25.06 -13.63 -10.65
CA HIS A 186 -25.72 -14.17 -9.47
C HIS A 186 -26.78 -13.22 -8.88
N HIS A 187 -27.15 -12.14 -9.58
CA HIS A 187 -28.07 -11.14 -9.06
C HIS A 187 -29.48 -11.70 -8.79
N ASP A 188 -29.96 -12.52 -9.73
CA ASP A 188 -31.31 -13.10 -9.73
C ASP A 188 -31.41 -14.42 -8.94
N GLU A 189 -30.26 -14.94 -8.48
CA GLU A 189 -30.22 -16.10 -7.61
C GLU A 189 -30.61 -15.72 -6.17
N VAL A 190 -31.34 -16.62 -5.50
CA VAL A 190 -31.72 -16.46 -4.10
C VAL A 190 -30.52 -16.85 -3.24
N LEU A 191 -29.70 -15.85 -2.92
CA LEU A 191 -28.58 -15.96 -1.98
C LEU A 191 -28.99 -15.42 -0.60
N ASP A 192 -28.51 -16.11 0.43
CA ASP A 192 -28.53 -15.63 1.81
C ASP A 192 -27.71 -14.34 1.95
N GLY A 193 -27.99 -13.56 3.00
CA GLY A 193 -27.36 -12.25 3.20
C GLY A 193 -25.83 -12.37 3.33
N ARG A 194 -25.37 -13.37 4.06
CA ARG A 194 -23.94 -13.69 4.26
C ARG A 194 -23.24 -14.01 2.94
N ASP A 195 -23.78 -14.96 2.18
CA ASP A 195 -23.20 -15.43 0.92
C ASP A 195 -23.11 -14.31 -0.12
N ARG A 196 -24.14 -13.45 -0.16
CA ARG A 196 -24.17 -12.29 -1.06
C ARG A 196 -23.06 -11.28 -0.73
N ILE A 197 -22.78 -11.04 0.56
CA ILE A 197 -21.69 -10.17 1.00
C ILE A 197 -20.33 -10.81 0.70
N GLU A 198 -20.17 -12.10 0.98
CA GLU A 198 -18.92 -12.84 0.74
C GLU A 198 -18.56 -12.87 -0.76
N LEU A 199 -19.55 -13.08 -1.63
CA LEU A 199 -19.38 -13.02 -3.08
C LEU A 199 -18.84 -11.65 -3.51
N ALA A 200 -19.42 -10.56 -2.98
CA ALA A 200 -18.99 -9.21 -3.32
C ALA A 200 -17.57 -8.91 -2.83
N GLU A 201 -17.22 -9.35 -1.62
CA GLU A 201 -15.86 -9.23 -1.07
C GLU A 201 -14.85 -9.95 -1.96
N ARG A 202 -15.15 -11.20 -2.33
CA ARG A 202 -14.28 -12.05 -3.13
C ARG A 202 -14.04 -11.51 -4.53
N GLN A 203 -15.08 -11.02 -5.18
CA GLN A 203 -15.01 -10.60 -6.57
C GLN A 203 -14.51 -9.16 -6.75
N ILE A 204 -14.78 -8.26 -5.80
CA ILE A 204 -14.38 -6.84 -5.92
C ILE A 204 -13.23 -6.48 -4.98
N LEU A 205 -13.30 -6.84 -3.70
CA LEU A 205 -12.40 -6.28 -2.67
C LEU A 205 -11.07 -7.02 -2.58
N LEU A 206 -11.08 -8.35 -2.53
CA LEU A 206 -9.86 -9.17 -2.46
C LEU A 206 -8.79 -8.85 -3.53
N PRO A 207 -9.12 -8.69 -4.83
CA PRO A 207 -8.11 -8.32 -5.83
C PRO A 207 -7.56 -6.90 -5.63
N LEU A 208 -8.36 -5.96 -5.11
CA LEU A 208 -7.92 -4.60 -4.79
C LEU A 208 -6.95 -4.61 -3.60
N ASP A 209 -7.26 -5.39 -2.56
CA ASP A 209 -6.45 -5.51 -1.35
C ASP A 209 -5.09 -6.15 -1.63
N ALA A 210 -5.05 -7.19 -2.48
CA ALA A 210 -3.80 -7.80 -2.91
C ALA A 210 -2.87 -6.79 -3.61
N ARG A 211 -3.43 -5.93 -4.47
CA ARG A 211 -2.67 -4.86 -5.14
C ARG A 211 -2.24 -3.77 -4.17
N ALA A 212 -3.11 -3.37 -3.25
CA ALA A 212 -2.77 -2.40 -2.21
C ALA A 212 -1.58 -2.89 -1.37
N ARG A 213 -1.61 -4.15 -0.93
CA ARG A 213 -0.49 -4.79 -0.22
C ARG A 213 0.79 -4.78 -1.06
N ALA A 214 0.71 -5.09 -2.35
CA ALA A 214 1.88 -5.03 -3.24
C ALA A 214 2.48 -3.62 -3.35
N MET A 215 1.65 -2.58 -3.48
CA MET A 215 2.10 -1.18 -3.54
C MET A 215 2.73 -0.70 -2.22
N VAL A 216 2.16 -1.10 -1.08
CA VAL A 216 2.72 -0.79 0.25
C VAL A 216 4.07 -1.47 0.41
N MET A 217 4.20 -2.74 0.01
CA MET A 217 5.47 -3.46 0.07
C MET A 217 6.54 -2.83 -0.83
N ASP A 218 6.18 -2.37 -2.04
CA ASP A 218 7.12 -1.67 -2.92
C ASP A 218 7.60 -0.35 -2.29
N SER A 219 6.67 0.43 -1.74
CA SER A 219 6.98 1.70 -1.07
C SER A 219 7.87 1.49 0.16
N ALA A 220 7.55 0.49 0.98
CA ALA A 220 8.33 0.14 2.16
C ALA A 220 9.76 -0.28 1.80
N LYS A 221 9.95 -1.04 0.71
CA LYS A 221 11.30 -1.39 0.22
C LYS A 221 12.11 -0.16 -0.16
N ARG A 222 11.51 0.79 -0.89
CA ARG A 222 12.19 2.04 -1.30
C ARG A 222 12.62 2.85 -0.08
N VAL A 223 11.74 3.02 0.90
CA VAL A 223 12.06 3.75 2.14
C VAL A 223 13.13 3.01 2.95
N SER A 224 13.03 1.68 3.07
CA SER A 224 14.04 0.86 3.77
C SER A 224 15.43 0.99 3.15
N VAL A 225 15.53 1.02 1.82
CA VAL A 225 16.81 1.27 1.12
C VAL A 225 17.34 2.67 1.42
N VAL A 226 16.49 3.70 1.41
CA VAL A 226 16.90 5.09 1.74
C VAL A 226 17.33 5.22 3.20
N THR A 227 16.69 4.50 4.12
CA THR A 227 17.10 4.50 5.54
C THR A 227 18.40 3.73 5.75
N ALA A 228 18.58 2.58 5.09
CA ALA A 228 19.80 1.79 5.18
C ALA A 228 21.00 2.48 4.51
N VAL A 229 20.76 3.23 3.43
CA VAL A 229 21.74 4.08 2.73
C VAL A 229 21.47 5.54 3.09
N SER A 230 21.31 5.82 4.38
CA SER A 230 21.01 7.18 4.85
C SER A 230 22.13 8.14 4.44
N PRO A 231 21.84 9.17 3.61
CA PRO A 231 22.83 10.20 3.27
C PRO A 231 23.37 10.91 4.51
N ARG A 232 22.58 10.98 5.59
CA ARG A 232 23.00 11.60 6.86
C ARG A 232 24.15 10.82 7.53
N ALA A 233 24.19 9.50 7.41
CA ALA A 233 25.32 8.72 7.93
C ALA A 233 26.62 9.03 7.19
N ILE A 234 26.54 9.27 5.87
CA ILE A 234 27.67 9.73 5.06
C ILE A 234 28.09 11.15 5.46
N VAL A 235 27.12 12.04 5.67
CA VAL A 235 27.37 13.43 6.11
C VAL A 235 28.01 13.48 7.51
N ASP A 236 27.53 12.67 8.46
CA ASP A 236 28.13 12.58 9.80
C ASP A 236 29.58 12.06 9.75
N LEU A 237 29.90 11.07 8.89
CA LEU A 237 31.26 10.54 8.76
C LEU A 237 32.23 11.55 8.12
N ALA A 238 31.78 12.30 7.11
CA ALA A 238 32.59 13.32 6.46
C ALA A 238 32.90 14.50 7.40
N PHE A 239 31.95 14.89 8.26
CA PHE A 239 32.15 15.97 9.23
C PHE A 239 33.16 15.58 10.33
N VAL A 240 33.25 14.29 10.67
CA VAL A 240 34.23 13.80 11.66
C VAL A 240 35.64 13.69 11.07
N LEU A 241 35.79 13.51 9.75
CA LEU A 241 37.07 13.28 9.09
C LEU A 241 37.75 14.56 8.58
N MET A 242 37.06 15.71 8.64
CA MET A 242 37.52 17.03 8.22
C MET A 242 37.92 17.88 9.43
#